data_AF-A0A844U2E0-F1
#
_entry.id   AF-A0A844U2E0-F1
#
_cell.length_a   1.000
_cell.length_b   1.000
_cell.length_c   1.000
_cell.angle_alpha   90.00
_cell.angle_beta   90.00
_cell.angle_gamma   90.00
#
_symmetry.space_group_name_H-M   'P 1'
#
loop_
_entity.id
_entity.type
_entity.pdbx_description
1 polymer ?
#
loop_
_entity_poly.entity_id
_entity_poly.type
_entity_poly.pdbx_seq_one_letter_code
_entity_poly.pdbx_strand_id
1 'polypeptide(L)'
;MFCRFKIFVFIFLITGTFITKGQDIDDIYRIDSYKFACPTSDEYLKQLYKVGIKSLNNDEHVNLAGKIFFQIIEKDKALCDAYYFTGVSLTKQDKHKAALTYYFYADSLSSSPNLKFKEELAEAALRVSSVGLARKEYENIVEKFPNSPIGFYGIGLTATSLGDYERGIECLELAEQKFVQINSLTEKRKSEVLLMKGILYTQLKQYEEAVVSFEGCEDMFGQLLDYLANYAWSTYNLYLQTHDVKWEEKCKATLSKLRKLPTITQEFLDKFTFKSE
;
A
#
# COMPACT_ATOMS: atom_id res chain seq x y z
N MET A 1 -13.97 29.81 22.18
CA MET A 1 -14.58 30.00 20.85
C MET A 1 -13.57 29.60 19.79
N PHE A 2 -13.53 28.30 19.45
CA PHE A 2 -13.05 27.70 18.20
C PHE A 2 -13.38 26.22 18.34
N CYS A 3 -14.65 25.91 18.09
CA CYS A 3 -15.17 24.56 18.07
C CYS A 3 -14.60 23.87 16.81
N ARG A 4 -13.45 23.20 16.93
CA ARG A 4 -12.91 22.36 15.86
C ARG A 4 -13.73 21.07 15.82
N PHE A 5 -14.83 21.10 15.07
CA PHE A 5 -15.52 19.91 14.56
C PHE A 5 -14.49 19.09 13.77
N LYS A 6 -13.87 18.09 14.40
CA LYS A 6 -13.11 17.05 13.71
C LYS A 6 -14.15 16.14 13.05
N ILE A 7 -14.51 16.43 11.81
CA ILE A 7 -15.31 15.54 10.97
C ILE A 7 -14.43 14.32 10.66
N PHE A 8 -14.58 13.27 11.46
CA PHE A 8 -14.01 11.96 11.14
C PHE A 8 -14.82 11.36 9.98
N VAL A 9 -14.35 11.57 8.76
CA VAL A 9 -14.54 10.61 7.65
C VAL A 9 -13.17 9.94 7.46
N PHE A 10 -12.72 9.21 8.48
CA PHE A 10 -11.57 8.32 8.35
C PHE A 10 -12.11 6.90 8.28
N ILE A 11 -12.69 6.55 7.13
CA ILE A 11 -12.61 5.16 6.68
C ILE A 11 -11.49 5.15 5.66
N PHE A 12 -10.27 5.29 6.17
CA PHE A 12 -9.11 4.65 5.56
C PHE A 12 -8.84 3.48 6.48
N LEU A 13 -9.68 2.46 6.34
CA LEU A 13 -9.26 1.17 6.81
C LEU A 13 -8.12 0.82 5.88
N ILE A 14 -6.90 0.95 6.38
CA ILE A 14 -5.82 0.03 6.00
C ILE A 14 -6.26 -1.38 6.46
N THR A 15 -7.45 -1.84 6.05
CA THR A 15 -7.77 -3.25 6.04
C THR A 15 -6.73 -3.85 5.13
N GLY A 16 -6.18 -4.99 5.56
CA GLY A 16 -5.11 -5.69 4.86
C GLY A 16 -5.33 -5.84 3.36
N THR A 17 -6.56 -5.71 2.84
CA THR A 17 -6.91 -5.70 1.41
C THR A 17 -6.13 -4.71 0.54
N PHE A 18 -5.74 -3.51 1.02
CA PHE A 18 -4.88 -2.61 0.23
C PHE A 18 -3.42 -3.03 0.23
N ILE A 19 -2.92 -3.51 1.37
CA ILE A 19 -1.50 -3.86 1.50
C ILE A 19 -1.21 -5.25 0.94
N THR A 20 -2.15 -6.21 1.05
CA THR A 20 -1.99 -7.55 0.47
C THR A 20 -2.06 -7.55 -1.04
N LYS A 21 -2.65 -6.51 -1.65
CA LYS A 21 -2.70 -6.34 -3.11
C LYS A 21 -1.64 -5.39 -3.65
N GLY A 22 -1.07 -4.49 -2.84
CA GLY A 22 -0.04 -3.54 -3.27
C GLY A 22 1.36 -4.14 -3.38
N GLN A 23 1.64 -5.16 -2.56
CA GLN A 23 2.81 -6.01 -2.72
C GLN A 23 2.56 -7.06 -3.78
N ASP A 24 3.56 -7.32 -4.63
CA ASP A 24 3.68 -8.59 -5.34
C ASP A 24 4.02 -9.70 -4.32
N ILE A 25 3.09 -10.03 -3.41
CA ILE A 25 3.20 -11.19 -2.49
C ILE A 25 3.31 -12.50 -3.29
N ASP A 26 2.91 -12.44 -4.56
CA ASP A 26 3.03 -13.50 -5.56
C ASP A 26 4.37 -13.48 -6.32
N ASP A 27 5.35 -12.70 -5.87
CA ASP A 27 6.71 -12.71 -6.41
C ASP A 27 7.24 -14.15 -6.45
N ILE A 28 7.38 -14.69 -7.66
CA ILE A 28 8.01 -15.98 -7.90
C ILE A 28 9.52 -15.74 -7.86
N TYR A 29 10.13 -16.11 -6.74
CA TYR A 29 11.57 -16.00 -6.58
C TYR A 29 12.29 -17.07 -7.42
N ARG A 30 13.01 -16.65 -8.44
CA ARG A 30 13.83 -17.53 -9.27
C ARG A 30 15.26 -17.49 -8.77
N ILE A 31 15.73 -18.59 -8.17
CA ILE A 31 17.08 -18.68 -7.60
C ILE A 31 18.17 -18.28 -8.61
N ASP A 32 18.05 -18.70 -9.87
CA ASP A 32 19.10 -18.50 -10.89
C ASP A 32 19.27 -17.02 -11.29
N SER A 33 18.25 -16.19 -11.08
CA SER A 33 18.29 -14.75 -11.34
C SER A 33 18.30 -13.91 -10.06
N TYR A 34 18.22 -14.54 -8.88
CA TYR A 34 18.21 -13.82 -7.62
C TYR A 34 19.61 -13.34 -7.27
N LYS A 35 19.76 -12.02 -7.14
CA LYS A 35 21.01 -11.39 -6.73
C LYS A 35 21.03 -11.23 -5.21
N PHE A 36 21.73 -12.13 -4.54
CA PHE A 36 21.94 -12.07 -3.08
C PHE A 36 22.65 -10.80 -2.66
N ALA A 37 22.14 -10.13 -1.63
CA ALA A 37 22.77 -8.97 -1.00
C ALA A 37 23.91 -9.39 -0.05
N CYS A 38 23.75 -10.52 0.62
CA CYS A 38 24.70 -11.17 1.51
C CYS A 38 24.96 -12.60 1.00
N PRO A 39 25.74 -12.75 -0.09
CA PRO A 39 26.03 -14.06 -0.65
C PRO A 39 26.90 -14.89 0.30
N THR A 40 26.74 -16.21 0.25
CA THR A 40 27.57 -17.18 0.98
C THR A 40 28.41 -18.01 0.02
N SER A 41 29.62 -18.38 0.45
CA SER A 41 30.47 -19.36 -0.25
C SER A 41 30.21 -20.81 0.19
N ASP A 42 29.44 -21.01 1.27
CA ASP A 42 29.11 -22.33 1.79
C ASP A 42 28.11 -23.04 0.85
N GLU A 43 28.54 -24.15 0.25
CA GLU A 43 27.72 -24.92 -0.70
C GLU A 43 26.48 -25.53 -0.05
N TYR A 44 26.55 -25.93 1.22
CA TYR A 44 25.40 -26.44 1.94
C TYR A 44 24.34 -25.36 2.14
N LEU A 45 24.76 -24.14 2.53
CA LEU A 45 23.83 -23.00 2.66
C LEU A 45 23.24 -22.59 1.31
N LYS A 46 24.01 -22.64 0.21
CA LYS A 46 23.47 -22.43 -1.15
C LYS A 46 22.39 -23.45 -1.51
N GLN A 47 22.56 -24.72 -1.14
CA GLN A 47 21.53 -25.74 -1.35
C GLN A 47 20.30 -25.48 -0.48
N LEU A 48 20.47 -25.06 0.78
CA LEU A 48 19.34 -24.66 1.62
C LEU A 48 18.58 -23.48 1.02
N TYR A 49 19.26 -22.45 0.48
CA TYR A 49 18.58 -21.36 -0.23
C TYR A 49 17.76 -21.85 -1.43
N LYS A 50 18.32 -22.75 -2.24
CA LYS A 50 17.59 -23.36 -3.38
C LYS A 50 16.31 -24.05 -2.93
N VAL A 51 16.40 -24.90 -1.90
CA VAL A 51 15.23 -25.62 -1.37
C VAL A 51 14.24 -24.65 -0.72
N GLY A 52 14.72 -23.72 0.08
CA GLY A 52 13.91 -22.71 0.76
C GLY A 52 13.13 -21.83 -0.20
N ILE A 53 13.76 -21.31 -1.26
CA ILE A 53 13.12 -20.51 -2.29
C ILE A 53 12.10 -21.33 -3.08
N LYS A 54 12.45 -22.58 -3.44
CA LYS A 54 11.50 -23.50 -4.09
C LYS A 54 10.28 -23.77 -3.22
N SER A 55 10.47 -23.99 -1.92
CA SER A 55 9.38 -24.16 -0.96
C SER A 55 8.57 -22.88 -0.78
N LEU A 56 9.19 -21.70 -0.85
CA LEU A 56 8.51 -20.41 -0.70
C LEU A 56 7.56 -20.11 -1.86
N ASN A 57 7.90 -20.56 -3.06
CA ASN A 57 7.05 -20.43 -4.27
C ASN A 57 5.86 -21.40 -4.28
N ASN A 58 5.66 -22.21 -3.24
CA ASN A 58 4.51 -23.09 -3.09
C ASN A 58 3.81 -22.75 -1.77
N ASP A 59 2.57 -22.28 -1.86
CA ASP A 59 1.79 -21.79 -0.71
C ASP A 59 1.61 -22.86 0.39
N GLU A 60 1.54 -24.15 0.03
CA GLU A 60 1.45 -25.26 0.99
C GLU A 60 2.75 -25.46 1.78
N HIS A 61 3.88 -25.00 1.25
CA HIS A 61 5.22 -25.20 1.80
C HIS A 61 5.83 -23.94 2.42
N VAL A 62 5.09 -22.84 2.53
CA VAL A 62 5.59 -21.57 3.09
C VAL A 62 6.15 -21.73 4.51
N ASN A 63 5.52 -22.57 5.34
CA ASN A 63 6.01 -22.85 6.70
C ASN A 63 7.38 -23.56 6.66
N LEU A 64 7.53 -24.56 5.78
CA LEU A 64 8.80 -25.26 5.58
C LEU A 64 9.88 -24.30 5.08
N ALA A 65 9.56 -23.42 4.14
CA ALA A 65 10.48 -22.40 3.64
C ALA A 65 11.01 -21.53 4.80
N GLY A 66 10.13 -21.04 5.66
CA GLY A 66 10.51 -20.28 6.86
C GLY A 66 11.48 -21.04 7.76
N LYS A 67 11.23 -22.33 8.03
CA LYS A 67 12.14 -23.19 8.82
C LYS A 67 13.51 -23.35 8.17
N ILE A 68 13.57 -23.49 6.85
CA ILE A 68 14.83 -23.60 6.11
C ILE A 68 15.63 -22.29 6.24
N PHE A 69 14.99 -21.14 6.04
CA PHE A 69 15.69 -19.87 6.19
C PHE A 69 16.13 -19.60 7.63
N PHE A 70 15.33 -20.03 8.62
CA PHE A 70 15.75 -20.02 10.03
C PHE A 70 17.01 -20.85 10.26
N GLN A 71 17.08 -22.05 9.69
CA GLN A 71 18.27 -22.89 9.79
C GLN A 71 19.50 -22.22 9.16
N ILE A 72 19.34 -21.47 8.06
CA ILE A 72 20.44 -20.70 7.47
C ILE A 72 20.91 -19.61 8.45
N ILE A 73 19.99 -18.86 9.07
CA ILE A 73 20.30 -17.82 10.08
C ILE A 73 21.04 -18.41 11.29
N GLU A 74 20.66 -19.61 11.75
CA GLU A 74 21.32 -20.28 12.87
C GLU A 74 22.78 -20.66 12.54
N LYS A 75 23.07 -20.97 11.27
CA LYS A 75 24.42 -21.30 10.81
C LYS A 75 25.26 -20.05 10.56
N ASP A 76 24.68 -19.03 9.97
CA ASP A 76 25.35 -17.76 9.71
C ASP A 76 24.39 -16.59 9.85
N LYS A 77 24.57 -15.83 10.93
CA LYS A 77 23.72 -14.69 11.30
C LYS A 77 23.97 -13.45 10.44
N ALA A 78 25.02 -13.43 9.61
CA ALA A 78 25.33 -12.30 8.73
C ALA A 78 24.58 -12.34 7.39
N LEU A 79 23.91 -13.45 7.06
CA LEU A 79 23.24 -13.65 5.78
C LEU A 79 21.88 -12.93 5.74
N CYS A 80 21.90 -11.63 5.41
CA CYS A 80 20.72 -10.77 5.37
C CYS A 80 19.59 -11.30 4.47
N ASP A 81 19.89 -11.98 3.35
CA ASP A 81 18.86 -12.58 2.48
C ASP A 81 18.05 -13.67 3.20
N ALA A 82 18.64 -14.39 4.17
CA ALA A 82 17.88 -15.38 4.94
C ALA A 82 16.85 -14.71 5.85
N TYR A 83 17.18 -13.57 6.46
CA TYR A 83 16.21 -12.76 7.20
C TYR A 83 15.12 -12.24 6.27
N TYR A 84 15.49 -11.72 5.10
CA TYR A 84 14.53 -11.27 4.10
C TYR A 84 13.51 -12.36 3.75
N PHE A 85 13.98 -13.54 3.33
CA PHE A 85 13.08 -14.63 2.95
C PHE A 85 12.28 -15.20 4.12
N THR A 86 12.82 -15.14 5.35
CA THR A 86 12.05 -15.42 6.55
C THR A 86 10.91 -14.42 6.73
N GLY A 87 11.18 -13.13 6.52
CA GLY A 87 10.17 -12.07 6.50
C GLY A 87 9.06 -12.33 5.47
N VAL A 88 9.44 -12.70 4.23
CA VAL A 88 8.48 -13.06 3.17
C VAL A 88 7.62 -14.25 3.57
N SER A 89 8.23 -15.33 4.09
CA SER A 89 7.51 -16.51 4.58
C SER A 89 6.53 -16.16 5.69
N LEU A 90 6.91 -15.27 6.61
CA LEU A 90 6.05 -14.81 7.70
C LEU A 90 4.92 -13.90 7.20
N THR A 91 5.17 -13.05 6.20
CA THR A 91 4.14 -12.24 5.54
C THR A 91 3.07 -13.12 4.92
N LYS A 92 3.46 -14.17 4.16
CA LYS A 92 2.53 -15.17 3.58
C LYS A 92 1.75 -15.99 4.62
N GLN A 93 2.16 -15.97 5.89
CA GLN A 93 1.46 -16.62 7.02
C GLN A 93 0.67 -15.63 7.88
N ASP A 94 0.49 -14.39 7.42
CA ASP A 94 -0.16 -13.30 8.17
C ASP A 94 0.51 -12.94 9.51
N LYS A 95 1.78 -13.34 9.69
CA LYS A 95 2.58 -13.05 10.89
C LYS A 95 3.29 -11.71 10.77
N HIS A 96 2.54 -10.64 10.50
CA HIS A 96 3.08 -9.34 10.10
C HIS A 96 4.03 -8.68 11.12
N LYS A 97 3.74 -8.79 12.43
CA LYS A 97 4.64 -8.25 13.48
C LYS A 97 6.00 -8.94 13.49
N ALA A 98 6.02 -10.27 13.30
CA ALA A 98 7.25 -11.01 13.20
C ALA A 98 7.98 -10.65 11.89
N ALA A 99 7.26 -10.64 10.76
CA ALA A 99 7.82 -10.27 9.45
C ALA A 99 8.54 -8.91 9.49
N LEU A 100 7.92 -7.89 10.09
CA LEU A 100 8.53 -6.57 10.28
C LEU A 100 9.92 -6.65 10.94
N THR A 101 10.05 -7.49 11.98
CA THR A 101 11.33 -7.68 12.68
C THR A 101 12.39 -8.31 11.77
N TYR A 102 12.02 -9.29 10.94
CA TYR A 102 12.95 -9.94 10.02
C TYR A 102 13.37 -9.03 8.86
N TYR A 103 12.45 -8.24 8.31
CA TYR A 103 12.82 -7.24 7.30
C TYR A 103 13.75 -6.16 7.86
N PHE A 104 13.55 -5.75 9.12
CA PHE A 104 14.46 -4.82 9.79
C PHE A 104 15.89 -5.39 9.90
N TYR A 105 16.03 -6.67 10.27
CA TYR A 105 17.34 -7.33 10.29
C TYR A 105 17.94 -7.46 8.89
N ALA A 106 17.14 -7.78 7.88
CA ALA A 106 17.60 -7.87 6.50
C ALA A 106 18.20 -6.54 6.01
N ASP A 107 17.49 -5.42 6.21
CA ASP A 107 17.99 -4.09 5.84
C ASP A 107 19.23 -3.70 6.67
N SER A 108 19.20 -3.93 7.98
CA SER A 108 20.29 -3.54 8.90
C SER A 108 21.60 -4.30 8.66
N LEU A 109 21.53 -5.56 8.24
CA LEU A 109 22.70 -6.41 7.99
C LEU A 109 23.26 -6.24 6.57
N SER A 110 22.51 -5.64 5.65
CA SER A 110 22.97 -5.41 4.28
C SER A 110 24.12 -4.39 4.26
N SER A 111 25.22 -4.75 3.59
CA SER A 111 26.41 -3.89 3.47
C SER A 111 26.19 -2.66 2.59
N SER A 112 25.14 -2.68 1.76
CA SER A 112 24.74 -1.57 0.89
C SER A 112 23.21 -1.43 0.89
N PRO A 113 22.65 -0.23 0.64
CA PRO A 113 21.21 -0.06 0.53
C PRO A 113 20.62 -1.04 -0.50
N ASN A 114 19.60 -1.78 -0.09
CA ASN A 114 18.85 -2.67 -0.97
C ASN A 114 17.41 -2.18 -1.09
N LEU A 115 16.98 -1.83 -2.31
CA LEU A 115 15.65 -1.27 -2.56
C LEU A 115 14.53 -2.20 -2.10
N LYS A 116 14.62 -3.49 -2.42
CA LYS A 116 13.57 -4.47 -2.08
C LYS A 116 13.48 -4.71 -0.57
N PHE A 117 14.61 -4.71 0.15
CA PHE A 117 14.58 -4.84 1.61
C PHE A 117 13.90 -3.65 2.28
N LYS A 118 14.20 -2.43 1.81
CA LYS A 118 13.58 -1.21 2.32
C LYS A 118 12.09 -1.12 2.00
N GLU A 119 11.72 -1.50 0.77
CA GLU A 119 10.32 -1.55 0.34
C GLU A 119 9.51 -2.51 1.22
N GLU A 120 9.98 -3.75 1.37
CA GLU A 120 9.29 -4.75 2.21
C GLU A 120 9.23 -4.34 3.68
N LEU A 121 10.27 -3.66 4.20
CA LEU A 121 10.27 -3.10 5.55
C LEU A 121 9.20 -2.01 5.71
N ALA A 122 9.11 -1.06 4.76
CA ALA A 122 8.12 0.00 4.77
C ALA A 122 6.69 -0.55 4.71
N GLU A 123 6.45 -1.53 3.84
CA GLU A 123 5.15 -2.16 3.68
C GLU A 123 4.76 -3.04 4.88
N ALA A 124 5.72 -3.76 5.47
CA ALA A 124 5.50 -4.47 6.72
C ALA A 124 5.14 -3.53 7.87
N ALA A 125 5.73 -2.33 7.91
CA ALA A 125 5.37 -1.30 8.87
C ALA A 125 3.91 -0.84 8.67
N LEU A 126 3.45 -0.68 7.42
CA LEU A 126 2.03 -0.39 7.13
C LEU A 126 1.10 -1.52 7.59
N ARG A 127 1.48 -2.80 7.40
CA ARG A 127 0.65 -3.96 7.81
C ARG A 127 0.41 -4.01 9.31
N VAL A 128 1.32 -3.46 10.10
CA VAL A 128 1.17 -3.34 11.55
C VAL A 128 0.70 -1.95 11.99
N SER A 129 0.20 -1.14 11.05
CA SER A 129 -0.31 0.23 11.27
C SER A 129 0.73 1.21 11.82
N SER A 130 2.02 0.92 11.64
CA SER A 130 3.13 1.81 12.03
C SER A 130 3.44 2.81 10.92
N VAL A 131 2.48 3.70 10.63
CA VAL A 131 2.54 4.67 9.51
C VAL A 131 3.77 5.56 9.57
N GLY A 132 4.18 6.04 10.75
CA GLY A 132 5.36 6.89 10.90
C GLY A 132 6.67 6.17 10.53
N LEU A 133 6.78 4.88 10.85
CA LEU A 133 7.93 4.07 10.41
C LEU A 133 7.89 3.86 8.90
N ALA A 134 6.73 3.50 8.33
CA ALA A 134 6.58 3.34 6.89
C ALA A 134 6.98 4.61 6.12
N ARG A 135 6.50 5.79 6.56
CA ARG A 135 6.87 7.09 6.02
C ARG A 135 8.39 7.29 6.01
N LYS A 136 9.04 7.05 7.15
CA LYS A 136 10.49 7.20 7.29
C LYS A 136 11.25 6.31 6.30
N GLU A 137 10.82 5.06 6.14
CA GLU A 137 11.47 4.13 5.21
C GLU A 137 11.23 4.51 3.74
N TYR A 138 10.04 5.00 3.38
CA TYR A 138 9.80 5.53 2.03
C TYR A 138 10.61 6.79 1.73
N GLU A 139 10.77 7.69 2.71
CA GLU A 139 11.66 8.84 2.58
C GLU A 139 13.13 8.40 2.41
N ASN A 140 13.55 7.34 3.12
CA ASN A 140 14.86 6.74 2.92
C ASN A 140 15.03 6.13 1.51
N ILE A 141 13.97 5.51 0.96
CA ILE A 141 13.98 5.03 -0.43
C ILE A 141 14.15 6.19 -1.41
N VAL A 142 13.48 7.34 -1.20
CA VAL A 142 13.68 8.53 -2.04
C VAL A 142 15.13 9.02 -1.97
N GLU A 143 15.73 9.03 -0.78
CA GLU A 143 17.13 9.47 -0.59
C GLU A 143 18.13 8.53 -1.27
N LYS A 144 17.98 7.21 -1.11
CA LYS A 144 18.95 6.21 -1.59
C LYS A 144 18.70 5.75 -3.02
N PHE A 145 17.46 5.83 -3.49
CA PHE A 145 17.03 5.39 -4.82
C PHE A 145 16.15 6.46 -5.49
N PRO A 146 16.68 7.67 -5.76
CA PRO A 146 15.88 8.80 -6.25
C PRO A 146 15.23 8.57 -7.62
N ASN A 147 15.71 7.59 -8.39
CA ASN A 147 15.13 7.18 -9.68
C ASN A 147 14.02 6.14 -9.53
N SER A 148 13.87 5.52 -8.35
CA SER A 148 12.80 4.56 -8.09
C SER A 148 11.47 5.29 -7.83
N PRO A 149 10.35 4.85 -8.43
CA PRO A 149 9.03 5.39 -8.12
C PRO A 149 8.52 4.99 -6.72
N ILE A 150 9.07 3.93 -6.13
CA ILE A 150 8.53 3.28 -4.91
C ILE A 150 8.48 4.24 -3.71
N GLY A 151 9.55 5.00 -3.47
CA GLY A 151 9.60 5.93 -2.35
C GLY A 151 8.54 7.03 -2.45
N PHE A 152 8.38 7.62 -3.64
CA PHE A 152 7.37 8.64 -3.90
C PHE A 152 5.95 8.08 -3.80
N TYR A 153 5.71 6.88 -4.33
CA TYR A 153 4.44 6.17 -4.23
C TYR A 153 4.05 5.92 -2.78
N GLY A 154 4.97 5.40 -1.96
CA GLY A 154 4.74 5.14 -0.55
C GLY A 154 4.56 6.41 0.28
N ILE A 155 5.17 7.51 -0.14
CA ILE A 155 4.91 8.84 0.44
C ILE A 155 3.46 9.28 0.18
N GLY A 156 2.93 9.05 -1.02
CA GLY A 156 1.51 9.25 -1.34
C GLY A 156 0.59 8.38 -0.49
N LEU A 157 0.92 7.09 -0.36
CA LEU A 157 0.14 6.10 0.38
C LEU A 157 -0.02 6.45 1.87
N THR A 158 0.99 7.08 2.46
CA THR A 158 0.98 7.47 3.89
C THR A 158 0.35 8.84 4.15
N ALA A 159 0.06 9.62 3.09
CA ALA A 159 -0.32 11.02 3.22
C ALA A 159 -1.66 11.25 3.90
N THR A 160 -2.68 10.43 3.59
CA THR A 160 -3.99 10.53 4.23
C THR A 160 -3.90 10.38 5.75
N SER A 161 -3.05 9.45 6.21
CA SER A 161 -2.88 9.14 7.64
C SER A 161 -2.08 10.21 8.40
N LEU A 162 -1.20 10.92 7.69
CA LEU A 162 -0.31 11.94 8.30
C LEU A 162 -0.81 13.37 8.09
N GLY A 163 -1.80 13.58 7.22
CA GLY A 163 -2.42 14.88 6.98
C GLY A 163 -1.62 15.78 6.03
N ASP A 164 -0.60 15.26 5.34
CA ASP A 164 0.22 15.99 4.37
C ASP A 164 -0.27 15.78 2.94
N TYR A 165 -1.53 16.14 2.68
CA TYR A 165 -2.26 15.76 1.47
C TYR A 165 -1.64 16.32 0.17
N GLU A 166 -1.25 17.59 0.16
CA GLU A 166 -0.62 18.24 -1.00
C GLU A 166 0.70 17.55 -1.37
N ARG A 167 1.57 17.29 -0.38
CA ARG A 167 2.82 16.55 -0.57
C ARG A 167 2.55 15.13 -1.08
N GLY A 168 1.49 14.49 -0.58
CA GLY A 168 1.04 13.19 -1.05
C GLY A 168 0.72 13.20 -2.55
N ILE A 169 -0.04 14.19 -3.02
CA ILE A 169 -0.40 14.35 -4.43
C ILE A 169 0.84 14.60 -5.29
N GLU A 170 1.70 15.53 -4.90
CA GLU A 170 2.95 15.83 -5.62
C GLU A 170 3.82 14.57 -5.79
N CYS A 171 3.93 13.76 -4.73
CA CYS A 171 4.72 12.53 -4.79
C CYS A 171 4.05 11.43 -5.60
N LEU A 172 2.71 11.34 -5.62
CA LEU A 172 2.00 10.41 -6.50
C LEU A 172 2.22 10.76 -7.98
N GLU A 173 2.23 12.05 -8.33
CA GLU A 173 2.51 12.51 -9.70
C GLU A 173 3.96 12.21 -10.10
N LEU A 174 4.92 12.45 -9.21
CA LEU A 174 6.31 12.08 -9.42
C LEU A 174 6.50 10.56 -9.54
N ALA A 175 5.77 9.77 -8.75
CA ALA A 175 5.81 8.31 -8.82
C ALA A 175 5.31 7.83 -10.17
N GLU A 176 4.16 8.33 -10.65
CA GLU A 176 3.61 7.99 -11.96
C GLU A 176 4.58 8.32 -13.09
N GLN A 177 5.16 9.53 -13.10
CA GLN A 177 6.20 9.91 -14.09
C GLN A 177 7.37 8.93 -14.09
N LYS A 178 7.84 8.51 -12.90
CA LYS A 178 8.95 7.56 -12.77
C LYS A 178 8.56 6.16 -13.23
N PHE A 179 7.37 5.66 -12.89
CA PHE A 179 6.87 4.38 -13.40
C PHE A 179 6.83 4.35 -14.94
N VAL A 180 6.42 5.45 -15.58
CA VAL A 180 6.47 5.60 -17.05
C VAL A 180 7.91 5.57 -17.56
N GLN A 181 8.82 6.34 -16.96
CA GLN A 181 10.23 6.41 -17.39
C GLN A 181 10.94 5.05 -17.39
N ILE A 182 10.64 4.19 -16.40
CA ILE A 182 11.23 2.85 -16.31
C ILE A 182 10.36 1.76 -16.95
N ASN A 183 9.32 2.14 -17.70
CA ASN A 183 8.38 1.23 -18.39
C ASN A 183 7.78 0.16 -17.46
N SER A 184 7.34 0.57 -16.27
CA SER A 184 6.72 -0.31 -15.26
C SER A 184 5.35 0.18 -14.79
N LEU A 185 4.79 1.22 -15.40
CA LEU A 185 3.43 1.65 -15.13
C LEU A 185 2.46 0.59 -15.69
N THR A 186 1.78 -0.11 -14.79
CA THR A 186 0.67 -1.01 -15.13
C THR A 186 -0.67 -0.28 -14.99
N GLU A 187 -1.71 -0.77 -15.66
CA GLU A 187 -3.07 -0.23 -15.47
C GLU A 187 -3.51 -0.29 -14.01
N LYS A 188 -3.14 -1.37 -13.30
CA LYS A 188 -3.37 -1.49 -11.86
C LYS A 188 -2.69 -0.37 -11.08
N ARG A 189 -1.39 -0.15 -11.31
CA ARG A 189 -0.64 0.89 -10.62
C ARG A 189 -1.19 2.29 -10.92
N LYS A 190 -1.59 2.54 -12.16
CA LYS A 190 -2.26 3.77 -12.57
C LYS A 190 -3.58 3.97 -11.82
N SER A 191 -4.44 2.96 -11.76
CA SER A 191 -5.68 3.00 -10.99
C SER A 191 -5.42 3.22 -9.49
N GLU A 192 -4.36 2.64 -8.92
CA GLU A 192 -3.99 2.79 -7.50
C GLU A 192 -3.62 4.25 -7.20
N VAL A 193 -2.81 4.85 -8.07
CA VAL A 193 -2.45 6.27 -8.00
C VAL A 193 -3.69 7.16 -8.09
N LEU A 194 -4.59 6.91 -9.05
CA LEU A 194 -5.82 7.67 -9.21
C LEU A 194 -6.73 7.57 -7.98
N LEU A 195 -6.89 6.38 -7.41
CA LEU A 195 -7.67 6.20 -6.19
C LEU A 195 -7.09 7.01 -5.02
N MET A 196 -5.77 6.95 -4.81
CA MET A 196 -5.12 7.72 -3.75
C MET A 196 -5.24 9.23 -3.98
N LYS A 197 -5.03 9.71 -5.22
CA LYS A 197 -5.24 11.12 -5.58
C LYS A 197 -6.68 11.54 -5.30
N GLY A 198 -7.67 10.74 -5.68
CA GLY A 198 -9.09 11.00 -5.42
C GLY A 198 -9.38 11.19 -3.93
N ILE A 199 -8.83 10.32 -3.08
CA ILE A 199 -8.95 10.44 -1.62
C ILE A 199 -8.28 11.71 -1.11
N LEU A 200 -7.06 12.03 -1.56
CA LEU A 200 -6.33 13.22 -1.12
C LEU A 200 -7.02 14.52 -1.56
N TYR A 201 -7.48 14.60 -2.81
CA TYR A 201 -8.28 15.72 -3.30
C TYR A 201 -9.59 15.89 -2.50
N THR A 202 -10.23 14.78 -2.11
CA THR A 202 -11.41 14.81 -1.23
C THR A 202 -11.08 15.49 0.12
N GLN A 203 -9.92 15.18 0.71
CA GLN A 203 -9.49 15.81 1.96
C GLN A 203 -9.17 17.31 1.80
N LEU A 204 -8.65 17.69 0.63
CA LEU A 204 -8.40 19.08 0.24
C LEU A 204 -9.66 19.84 -0.18
N LYS A 205 -10.82 19.17 -0.24
CA LYS A 205 -12.09 19.72 -0.73
C LYS A 205 -12.04 20.17 -2.20
N GLN A 206 -11.13 19.59 -2.97
CA GLN A 206 -10.99 19.72 -4.41
C GLN A 206 -11.85 18.64 -5.07
N TYR A 207 -13.16 18.82 -5.01
CA TYR A 207 -14.09 17.73 -5.29
C TYR A 207 -14.20 17.41 -6.78
N GLU A 208 -13.99 18.38 -7.66
CA GLU A 208 -13.93 18.17 -9.11
C GLU A 208 -12.77 17.24 -9.47
N GLU A 209 -11.56 17.54 -9.00
CA GLU A 209 -10.36 16.72 -9.21
C GLU A 209 -10.50 15.34 -8.55
N ALA A 210 -11.14 15.27 -7.38
CA ALA A 210 -11.44 14.02 -6.71
C ALA A 210 -12.31 13.11 -7.57
N VAL A 211 -13.42 13.65 -8.10
CA VAL A 211 -14.36 12.91 -8.96
C VAL A 211 -13.68 12.45 -10.25
N VAL A 212 -12.90 13.30 -10.91
CA VAL A 212 -12.14 12.90 -12.12
C VAL A 212 -11.22 11.72 -11.81
N SER A 213 -10.54 11.76 -10.65
CA SER A 213 -9.64 10.69 -10.24
C SER A 213 -10.40 9.38 -9.94
N PHE A 214 -11.54 9.45 -9.25
CA PHE A 214 -12.38 8.27 -8.98
C PHE A 214 -12.93 7.67 -10.28
N GLU A 215 -13.52 8.47 -11.16
CA GLU A 215 -14.05 7.97 -12.44
C GLU A 215 -12.96 7.30 -13.28
N GLY A 216 -11.72 7.81 -13.23
CA GLY A 216 -10.57 7.20 -13.90
C GLY A 216 -10.12 5.84 -13.34
N CYS A 217 -10.61 5.42 -12.18
CA CYS A 217 -10.31 4.12 -11.58
C CYS A 217 -11.56 3.29 -11.23
N GLU A 218 -12.75 3.66 -11.71
CA GLU A 218 -14.01 3.00 -11.36
C GLU A 218 -14.02 1.53 -11.78
N ASP A 219 -13.53 1.20 -12.97
CA ASP A 219 -13.52 -0.18 -13.49
C ASP A 219 -12.75 -1.15 -12.58
N MET A 220 -11.70 -0.65 -11.91
CA MET A 220 -10.87 -1.48 -11.03
C MET A 220 -11.32 -1.43 -9.57
N PHE A 221 -11.71 -0.25 -9.08
CA PHE A 221 -11.91 0.01 -7.66
C PHE A 221 -13.32 0.47 -7.28
N GLY A 222 -14.24 0.56 -8.23
CA GLY A 222 -15.61 1.07 -8.04
C GLY A 222 -16.48 0.30 -7.05
N GLN A 223 -16.01 -0.83 -6.53
CA GLN A 223 -16.67 -1.63 -5.50
C GLN A 223 -15.98 -1.56 -4.13
N LEU A 224 -14.80 -0.94 -4.04
CA LEU A 224 -14.09 -0.80 -2.77
C LEU A 224 -14.82 0.19 -1.86
N LEU A 225 -14.85 -0.10 -0.56
CA LEU A 225 -15.46 0.78 0.44
C LEU A 225 -14.85 2.18 0.41
N ASP A 226 -13.51 2.27 0.37
CA ASP A 226 -12.80 3.55 0.37
C ASP A 226 -13.12 4.37 -0.88
N TYR A 227 -13.22 3.72 -2.06
CA TYR A 227 -13.68 4.36 -3.28
C TYR A 227 -15.10 4.90 -3.10
N LEU A 228 -16.04 4.03 -2.73
CA LEU A 228 -17.46 4.36 -2.68
C LEU A 228 -17.74 5.46 -1.66
N ALA A 229 -17.11 5.40 -0.48
CA ALA A 229 -17.30 6.37 0.58
C ALA A 229 -16.78 7.76 0.18
N ASN A 230 -15.57 7.85 -0.38
CA ASN A 230 -14.99 9.13 -0.79
C ASN A 230 -15.62 9.68 -2.08
N TYR A 231 -16.03 8.81 -3.01
CA TYR A 231 -16.77 9.22 -4.20
C TYR A 231 -18.17 9.73 -3.87
N ALA A 232 -18.90 9.07 -2.97
CA ALA A 232 -20.18 9.58 -2.47
C ALA A 232 -20.01 10.94 -1.79
N TRP A 233 -18.98 11.08 -0.94
CA TRP A 233 -18.69 12.35 -0.26
C TRP A 233 -18.35 13.48 -1.25
N SER A 234 -17.52 13.20 -2.24
CA SER A 234 -17.11 14.19 -3.25
C SER A 234 -18.27 14.62 -4.12
N THR A 235 -19.05 13.67 -4.65
CA THR A 235 -20.24 13.97 -5.46
C THR A 235 -21.32 14.70 -4.65
N TYR A 236 -21.49 14.37 -3.37
CA TYR A 236 -22.39 15.12 -2.49
C TYR A 236 -21.96 16.58 -2.32
N ASN A 237 -20.68 16.83 -2.04
CA ASN A 237 -20.20 18.19 -1.86
C ASN A 237 -20.20 18.99 -3.16
N LEU A 238 -19.93 18.37 -4.32
CA LEU A 238 -20.12 19.02 -5.61
C LEU A 238 -21.58 19.42 -5.82
N TYR A 239 -22.52 18.53 -5.52
CA TYR A 239 -23.95 18.88 -5.58
C TYR A 239 -24.28 20.08 -4.67
N LEU A 240 -23.76 20.12 -3.44
CA LEU A 240 -23.98 21.25 -2.55
C LEU A 240 -23.38 22.56 -3.07
N GLN A 241 -22.27 22.49 -3.81
CA GLN A 241 -21.59 23.65 -4.37
C GLN A 241 -22.22 24.16 -5.67
N THR A 242 -22.64 23.25 -6.55
CA THR A 242 -23.08 23.60 -7.92
C THR A 242 -24.59 23.53 -8.10
N HIS A 243 -25.29 22.81 -7.22
CA HIS A 243 -26.70 22.44 -7.38
C HIS A 243 -27.02 21.68 -8.68
N ASP A 244 -26.01 21.04 -9.27
CA ASP A 244 -26.19 20.20 -10.46
C ASP A 244 -26.75 18.82 -10.07
N VAL A 245 -27.94 18.51 -10.57
CA VAL A 245 -28.68 17.26 -10.33
C VAL A 245 -27.86 16.03 -10.71
N LYS A 246 -26.95 16.14 -11.70
CA LYS A 246 -26.04 15.06 -12.09
C LYS A 246 -25.25 14.53 -10.89
N TRP A 247 -24.77 15.41 -10.01
CA TRP A 247 -23.97 15.03 -8.85
C TRP A 247 -24.83 14.41 -7.74
N GLU A 248 -26.06 14.89 -7.58
CA GLU A 248 -27.04 14.27 -6.69
C GLU A 248 -27.38 12.84 -7.12
N GLU A 249 -27.64 12.61 -8.42
CA GLU A 249 -27.90 11.28 -8.98
C GLU A 249 -26.73 10.32 -8.75
N LYS A 250 -25.51 10.76 -9.06
CA LYS A 250 -24.28 9.97 -8.82
C LYS A 250 -24.09 9.65 -7.34
N CYS A 251 -24.30 10.61 -6.45
CA CYS A 251 -24.19 10.40 -5.01
C CYS A 251 -25.23 9.37 -4.54
N LYS A 252 -26.51 9.53 -4.91
CA LYS A 252 -27.60 8.60 -4.55
C LYS A 252 -27.33 7.18 -5.08
N ALA A 253 -26.84 7.05 -6.32
CA ALA A 253 -26.45 5.77 -6.89
C ALA A 253 -25.31 5.11 -6.09
N THR A 254 -24.26 5.86 -5.74
CA THR A 254 -23.15 5.37 -4.92
C THR A 254 -23.60 4.98 -3.51
N LEU A 255 -24.46 5.77 -2.86
CA LEU A 255 -25.04 5.44 -1.56
C LEU A 255 -25.86 4.15 -1.58
N SER A 256 -26.54 3.85 -2.69
CA SER A 256 -27.25 2.58 -2.85
C SER A 256 -26.32 1.36 -2.88
N LYS A 257 -25.09 1.52 -3.42
CA LYS A 257 -24.04 0.50 -3.37
C LYS A 257 -23.51 0.37 -1.95
N LEU A 258 -23.18 1.49 -1.29
CA LEU A 258 -22.66 1.53 0.09
C LEU A 258 -23.56 0.83 1.10
N ARG A 259 -24.88 1.07 1.04
CA ARG A 259 -25.87 0.44 1.95
C ARG A 259 -25.88 -1.09 1.92
N LYS A 260 -25.32 -1.71 0.88
CA LYS A 260 -25.20 -3.17 0.76
C LYS A 260 -23.96 -3.71 1.48
N LEU A 261 -23.01 -2.86 1.84
CA LEU A 261 -21.79 -3.26 2.53
C LEU A 261 -22.03 -3.41 4.04
N PRO A 262 -21.65 -4.53 4.68
CA PRO A 262 -21.92 -4.76 6.09
C PRO A 262 -21.13 -3.85 7.03
N THR A 263 -20.09 -3.18 6.54
CA THR A 263 -19.18 -2.33 7.31
C THR A 263 -19.60 -0.86 7.37
N ILE A 264 -20.55 -0.41 6.55
CA ILE A 264 -20.97 0.99 6.54
C ILE A 264 -21.85 1.30 7.76
N THR A 265 -21.58 2.43 8.42
CA THR A 265 -22.37 2.85 9.59
C THR A 265 -23.52 3.75 9.18
N GLN A 266 -24.62 3.69 9.94
CA GLN A 266 -25.73 4.64 9.76
C GLN A 266 -25.25 6.08 9.99
N GLU A 267 -24.36 6.30 10.96
CA GLU A 267 -23.72 7.60 11.23
C GLU A 267 -23.03 8.18 9.98
N PHE A 268 -22.38 7.35 9.16
CA PHE A 268 -21.80 7.81 7.90
C PHE A 268 -22.90 8.22 6.90
N LEU A 269 -23.94 7.40 6.76
CA LEU A 269 -25.04 7.63 5.81
C LEU A 269 -25.88 8.86 6.18
N ASP A 270 -26.01 9.17 7.47
CA ASP A 270 -26.78 10.32 7.98
C ASP A 270 -26.13 11.67 7.62
N LYS A 271 -24.87 11.67 7.16
CA LYS A 271 -24.19 12.88 6.68
C LYS A 271 -24.74 13.38 5.34
N PHE A 272 -25.54 12.57 4.64
CA PHE A 272 -26.05 12.87 3.31
C PHE A 272 -27.52 13.29 3.39
N THR A 273 -27.77 14.60 3.38
CA THR A 273 -29.13 15.16 3.36
C THR A 273 -29.42 15.83 2.02
N PHE A 274 -30.44 15.35 1.33
CA PHE A 274 -30.97 15.96 0.10
C PHE A 274 -32.26 16.70 0.46
N LYS A 275 -32.47 17.91 -0.07
CA LYS A 275 -33.75 18.60 0.10
C LYS A 275 -34.80 17.80 -0.68
N SER A 276 -35.93 17.51 -0.05
CA SER A 276 -37.10 17.03 -0.78
C SER A 276 -37.62 18.18 -1.65
N GLU A 277 -37.75 17.93 -2.96
CA GLU A 277 -38.48 18.81 -3.88
C GLU A 277 -39.94 18.99 -3.45
#